data_AF-A0A1C9WLZ1-F1
#
_entry.id   AF-A0A1C9WLZ1-F1
#
_cell.length_a   1.000
_cell.length_b   1.000
_cell.length_c   1.000
_cell.angle_alpha   90.00
_cell.angle_beta   90.00
_cell.angle_gamma   90.00
#
_symmetry.space_group_name_H-M   'P 1'
#
loop_
_entity.id
_entity.type
_entity.pdbx_description
1 polymer ?
#
loop_
_entity_poly.entity_id
_entity_poly.type
_entity_poly.pdbx_seq_one_letter_code
_entity_poly.pdbx_strand_id
1 'polypeptide(L)'
;MSDAPEEQHPSRRKGYYKRQVELEAAKQGLTVEEYGVYKGSVGSAVKPINSAGGLLFLAVLISLFSSVVVVAGVKILIDNEVTSWVELIIAFAIVLFTVPASWAYYLKERKAERLRRASGKTLQRPTRRSTVRD
;
A
#
# COMPACT_ATOMS: atom_id res chain seq x y z
N MET A 1 -0.92 7.93 -45.61
CA MET A 1 -1.06 6.88 -44.59
C MET A 1 0.04 7.15 -43.58
N SER A 2 -0.27 7.85 -42.47
CA SER A 2 0.75 8.36 -41.55
C SER A 2 1.16 7.30 -40.54
N ASP A 3 2.46 7.05 -40.48
CA ASP A 3 3.13 6.32 -39.42
C ASP A 3 2.92 7.03 -38.08
N ALA A 4 2.29 6.36 -37.12
CA ALA A 4 2.29 6.77 -35.73
C ALA A 4 3.42 6.00 -35.01
N PRO A 5 4.38 6.67 -34.36
CA PRO A 5 5.44 5.98 -33.64
C PRO A 5 4.84 5.33 -32.37
N GLU A 6 4.99 4.01 -32.27
CA GLU A 6 4.67 3.25 -31.07
C GLU A 6 5.41 3.83 -29.86
N GLU A 7 4.66 4.35 -28.88
CA GLU A 7 5.20 4.78 -27.60
C GLU A 7 5.78 3.56 -26.87
N GLN A 8 7.10 3.37 -26.99
CA GLN A 8 7.85 2.40 -26.23
C GLN A 8 7.79 2.79 -24.74
N HIS A 9 6.88 2.15 -23.99
CA HIS A 9 6.88 2.17 -22.53
C HIS A 9 8.24 1.66 -22.02
N PRO A 10 9.10 2.50 -21.41
CA PRO A 10 10.40 2.05 -20.96
C PRO A 10 10.21 0.98 -19.89
N SER A 11 10.74 -0.21 -20.18
CA SER A 11 10.76 -1.34 -19.27
C SER A 11 11.30 -0.91 -17.90
N ARG A 12 10.43 -0.93 -16.89
CA ARG A 12 10.73 -0.55 -15.50
C ARG A 12 11.93 -1.36 -15.00
N ARG A 13 13.13 -0.77 -15.00
CA ARG A 13 14.35 -1.36 -14.43
C ARG A 13 14.09 -1.75 -12.97
N LYS A 14 14.05 -3.06 -12.69
CA LYS A 14 14.04 -3.61 -11.33
C LYS A 14 15.15 -2.94 -10.52
N GLY A 15 14.79 -2.23 -9.46
CA GLY A 15 15.74 -1.54 -8.57
C GLY A 15 15.63 0.00 -8.56
N TYR A 16 15.01 0.62 -9.57
CA TYR A 16 14.82 2.08 -9.60
C TYR A 16 14.06 2.59 -8.36
N TYR A 17 12.97 1.91 -8.00
CA TYR A 17 12.16 2.24 -6.84
C TYR A 17 12.93 2.07 -5.53
N LYS A 18 13.72 0.99 -5.38
CA LYS A 18 14.52 0.76 -4.16
C LYS A 18 15.52 1.89 -3.93
N ARG A 19 16.20 2.32 -5.00
CA ARG A 19 17.16 3.43 -4.94
C ARG A 19 16.48 4.75 -4.59
N GLN A 20 15.27 5.02 -5.10
CA GLN A 20 14.52 6.21 -4.71
C GLN A 20 14.15 6.21 -3.23
N VAL A 21 13.77 5.05 -2.66
CA VAL A 21 13.48 4.95 -1.22
C VAL A 21 14.71 5.26 -0.39
N GLU A 22 15.85 4.67 -0.73
CA GLU A 22 17.11 4.91 -0.03
C GLU A 22 17.48 6.39 -0.07
N LEU A 23 17.35 7.03 -1.23
CA LEU A 23 17.61 8.46 -1.41
C LEU A 23 16.65 9.34 -0.61
N GLU A 24 15.35 9.04 -0.61
CA GLU A 24 14.36 9.80 0.16
C GLU A 24 14.51 9.62 1.67
N ALA A 25 14.80 8.40 2.11
CA ALA A 25 15.08 8.10 3.51
C ALA A 25 16.34 8.85 3.97
N ALA A 26 17.41 8.80 3.18
CA ALA A 26 18.66 9.51 3.46
C ALA A 26 18.47 11.04 3.53
N LYS A 27 17.66 11.63 2.62
CA LYS A 27 17.31 13.06 2.65
C LYS A 27 16.64 13.48 3.96
N GLN A 28 15.94 12.56 4.64
CA GLN A 28 15.26 12.80 5.91
C GLN A 28 16.08 12.31 7.12
N GLY A 29 17.31 11.84 6.93
CA GLY A 29 18.14 11.28 7.99
C GLY A 29 17.61 9.96 8.56
N LEU A 30 16.78 9.25 7.81
CA LEU A 30 16.13 8.00 8.19
C LEU A 30 16.77 6.82 7.43
N THR A 31 16.83 5.65 8.06
CA THR A 31 17.09 4.40 7.34
C THR A 31 15.86 3.98 6.53
N VAL A 32 16.02 3.05 5.57
CA VAL A 32 14.88 2.51 4.79
C VAL A 32 13.83 1.87 5.71
N GLU A 33 14.26 1.23 6.81
CA GLU A 33 13.35 0.64 7.78
C GLU A 33 12.61 1.70 8.61
N GLU A 34 13.31 2.77 8.99
CA GLU A 34 12.71 3.92 9.67
C GLU A 34 11.79 4.71 8.72
N TYR A 35 12.04 4.70 7.41
CA TYR A 35 11.18 5.39 6.44
C TYR A 35 9.79 4.74 6.36
N GLY A 36 9.71 3.42 6.54
CA GLY A 36 8.48 2.65 6.66
C GLY A 36 7.88 2.20 5.34
N VAL A 37 6.56 2.25 5.20
CA VAL A 37 5.88 1.85 3.96
C VAL A 37 6.22 2.87 2.86
N TYR A 38 6.56 2.37 1.66
CA TYR A 38 6.94 3.18 0.50
C TYR A 38 5.90 4.27 0.18
N LYS A 39 6.34 5.54 0.07
CA LYS A 39 5.46 6.72 -0.01
C LYS A 39 5.46 7.46 -1.35
N GLY A 40 5.47 6.70 -2.45
CA GLY A 40 4.99 7.25 -3.70
C GLY A 40 5.72 6.76 -4.92
N SER A 41 4.94 6.32 -5.89
CA SER A 41 5.30 6.40 -7.30
C SER A 41 5.70 7.84 -7.64
N VAL A 42 6.77 7.98 -8.41
CA VAL A 42 7.06 9.15 -9.24
C VAL A 42 5.74 9.76 -9.81
N GLY A 43 5.47 11.04 -9.54
CA GLY A 43 4.36 11.80 -10.13
C GLY A 43 3.21 12.22 -9.20
N SER A 44 3.13 11.76 -7.95
CA SER A 44 2.06 12.21 -7.05
C SER A 44 2.40 13.56 -6.41
N ALA A 45 1.62 14.61 -6.75
CA ALA A 45 1.75 15.97 -6.19
C ALA A 45 1.55 16.01 -4.67
N VAL A 46 0.88 15.00 -4.11
CA VAL A 46 0.72 14.80 -2.67
C VAL A 46 1.26 13.42 -2.34
N LYS A 47 2.30 13.33 -1.51
CA LYS A 47 2.75 12.07 -0.92
C LYS A 47 1.95 11.84 0.36
N PRO A 48 0.88 11.02 0.37
CA PRO A 48 0.18 10.73 1.62
C PRO A 48 1.13 9.99 2.55
N ILE A 49 1.47 10.61 3.67
CA ILE A 49 2.04 9.90 4.81
C ILE A 49 0.90 9.13 5.46
N ASN A 50 0.84 7.83 5.18
CA ASN A 50 0.02 6.92 5.96
C ASN A 50 0.59 6.82 7.38
N SER A 51 -0.27 7.04 8.39
CA SER A 51 0.05 6.77 9.78
C SER A 51 -0.22 5.31 10.10
N ALA A 52 0.49 4.75 11.09
CA ALA A 52 0.19 3.39 11.56
C ALA A 52 -1.27 3.25 12.02
N GLY A 53 -1.84 4.30 12.64
CA GLY A 53 -3.25 4.32 13.04
C GLY A 53 -4.22 4.31 11.85
N GLY A 54 -3.94 5.04 10.78
CA GLY A 54 -4.77 5.03 9.58
C GLY A 54 -4.74 3.68 8.85
N LEU A 55 -3.56 3.04 8.79
CA LEU A 55 -3.43 1.69 8.24
C LEU A 55 -4.10 0.64 9.13
N LEU A 56 -4.06 0.79 10.45
CA LEU A 56 -4.78 -0.09 11.37
C LEU A 56 -6.29 0.01 11.14
N PHE A 57 -6.81 1.24 11.10
CA PHE A 57 -8.22 1.48 10.80
C PHE A 57 -8.63 0.83 9.48
N LEU A 58 -7.82 1.02 8.43
CA LEU A 58 -8.10 0.42 7.12
C LEU A 58 -8.02 -1.11 7.14
N ALA A 59 -7.03 -1.70 7.82
CA ALA A 59 -6.91 -3.16 7.94
C ALA A 59 -8.12 -3.77 8.68
N VAL A 60 -8.58 -3.11 9.74
CA VAL A 60 -9.81 -3.53 10.46
C VAL A 60 -11.04 -3.38 9.57
N LEU A 61 -11.18 -2.26 8.87
CA LEU A 61 -12.31 -2.02 7.96
C LEU A 61 -12.37 -3.05 6.83
N ILE A 62 -11.24 -3.35 6.19
CA ILE A 62 -11.12 -4.40 5.17
C ILE A 62 -11.51 -5.75 5.78
N SER A 63 -10.97 -6.09 6.96
CA SER A 63 -11.31 -7.35 7.64
C SER A 63 -12.81 -7.47 7.93
N LEU A 64 -13.46 -6.38 8.33
CA LEU A 64 -14.89 -6.34 8.60
C LEU A 64 -15.71 -6.62 7.33
N PHE A 65 -15.44 -5.90 6.24
CA PHE A 65 -16.12 -6.15 4.96
C PHE A 65 -15.85 -7.55 4.42
N SER A 66 -14.60 -8.02 4.51
CA SER A 66 -14.22 -9.38 4.13
C SER A 66 -14.96 -10.44 4.94
N SER A 67 -15.22 -10.21 6.23
CA SER A 67 -15.98 -11.15 7.05
C SER A 67 -17.41 -11.35 6.54
N VAL A 68 -18.06 -10.28 6.05
CA VAL A 68 -19.40 -10.36 5.45
C VAL A 68 -19.36 -11.23 4.19
N VAL A 69 -18.37 -11.02 3.32
CA VAL A 69 -18.19 -11.82 2.10
C VAL A 69 -17.97 -13.30 2.43
N VAL A 70 -17.14 -13.61 3.43
CA VAL A 70 -16.88 -14.99 3.84
C VAL A 70 -18.14 -15.65 4.40
N VAL A 71 -18.88 -14.96 5.27
CA VAL A 71 -20.14 -15.49 5.83
C VAL A 71 -21.16 -15.75 4.73
N ALA A 72 -21.34 -14.81 3.80
CA ALA A 72 -22.26 -14.98 2.67
C ALA A 72 -21.82 -16.13 1.75
N GLY A 73 -20.53 -16.22 1.43
CA GLY A 73 -19.99 -17.31 0.60
C GLY A 73 -20.16 -18.68 1.25
N VAL A 74 -19.91 -18.80 2.56
CA VAL A 74 -20.13 -20.04 3.31
C VAL A 74 -21.62 -20.43 3.33
N LYS A 75 -22.51 -19.46 3.51
CA LYS A 75 -23.97 -19.68 3.42
C LYS A 75 -24.37 -20.27 2.07
N ILE A 76 -23.94 -19.64 0.98
CA ILE A 76 -24.19 -20.11 -0.39
C ILE A 76 -23.68 -21.55 -0.60
N LEU A 77 -22.52 -21.89 -0.03
CA LEU A 77 -21.95 -23.25 -0.12
C LEU A 77 -22.78 -24.29 0.67
N ILE A 78 -23.24 -23.94 1.87
CA ILE A 78 -24.04 -24.85 2.72
C ILE A 78 -25.42 -25.08 2.09
N ASP A 79 -26.04 -24.01 1.59
CA ASP A 79 -27.38 -24.05 1.01
C ASP A 79 -27.38 -24.58 -0.44
N ASN A 80 -26.21 -24.94 -0.99
CA ASN A 80 -25.99 -25.37 -2.38
C ASN A 80 -26.52 -24.39 -3.44
N GLU A 81 -26.57 -23.10 -3.10
CA GLU A 81 -27.06 -22.02 -3.97
C GLU A 81 -25.96 -21.43 -4.85
N VAL A 82 -24.91 -22.20 -5.16
CA VAL A 82 -23.77 -21.71 -5.94
C VAL A 82 -24.20 -21.45 -7.38
N THR A 83 -24.50 -20.19 -7.70
CA THR A 83 -24.86 -19.74 -9.05
C THR A 83 -23.66 -19.72 -10.00
N SER A 84 -22.48 -19.33 -9.50
CA SER A 84 -21.23 -19.28 -10.27
C SER A 84 -20.03 -19.60 -9.39
N TRP A 85 -19.37 -20.72 -9.67
CA TRP A 85 -18.14 -21.11 -8.98
C TRP A 85 -17.00 -20.11 -9.23
N VAL A 86 -16.95 -19.51 -10.41
CA VAL A 86 -15.89 -18.55 -10.78
C VAL A 86 -16.00 -17.30 -9.93
N GLU A 87 -17.20 -16.73 -9.79
CA GLU A 87 -17.44 -15.54 -8.96
C GLU A 87 -17.13 -15.81 -7.50
N LEU A 88 -17.56 -16.96 -6.99
CA LEU A 88 -17.31 -17.37 -5.61
C LEU A 88 -15.80 -17.53 -5.34
N ILE A 89 -15.07 -18.21 -6.22
CA ILE A 89 -13.61 -18.36 -6.09
C ILE A 89 -12.90 -17.01 -6.15
N ILE A 90 -13.29 -16.12 -7.08
CA ILE A 90 -12.71 -14.78 -7.19
C ILE A 90 -12.97 -13.96 -5.93
N ALA A 91 -14.19 -14.00 -5.37
CA ALA A 91 -14.53 -13.29 -4.15
C ALA A 91 -13.66 -13.76 -2.97
N PHE A 92 -13.51 -15.07 -2.78
CA PHE A 92 -12.62 -15.61 -1.75
C PHE A 92 -11.14 -15.29 -2.00
N ALA A 93 -10.68 -15.32 -3.25
CA ALA A 93 -9.31 -14.94 -3.60
C ALA A 93 -9.01 -13.47 -3.26
N ILE A 94 -9.95 -12.56 -3.54
CA ILE A 94 -9.86 -11.15 -3.16
C ILE A 94 -9.72 -11.02 -1.64
N VAL A 95 -10.56 -11.70 -0.87
CA VAL A 95 -10.49 -11.68 0.60
C VAL A 95 -9.15 -12.23 1.11
N LEU A 96 -8.73 -13.39 0.60
CA LEU A 96 -7.48 -14.05 0.98
C LEU A 96 -6.24 -13.20 0.66
N PHE A 97 -6.30 -12.34 -0.35
CA PHE A 97 -5.19 -11.46 -0.68
C PHE A 97 -5.26 -10.12 0.08
N THR A 98 -6.43 -9.49 0.10
CA THR A 98 -6.59 -8.12 0.64
C THR A 98 -6.43 -8.05 2.15
N VAL A 99 -6.94 -9.04 2.89
CA VAL A 99 -6.84 -9.05 4.36
C VAL A 99 -5.37 -9.15 4.78
N PRO A 100 -4.58 -10.18 4.38
CA PRO A 100 -3.17 -10.26 4.76
C PRO A 100 -2.34 -9.08 4.24
N ALA A 101 -2.61 -8.59 3.02
CA ALA A 101 -1.91 -7.42 2.49
C ALA A 101 -2.11 -6.19 3.38
N SER A 102 -3.36 -5.89 3.78
CA SER A 102 -3.66 -4.73 4.63
C SER A 102 -2.95 -4.80 5.99
N TRP A 103 -2.93 -5.97 6.62
CA TRP A 103 -2.21 -6.22 7.87
C TRP A 103 -0.70 -6.12 7.70
N ALA A 104 -0.13 -6.65 6.63
CA ALA A 104 1.30 -6.54 6.34
C ALA A 104 1.73 -5.07 6.20
N TYR A 105 0.93 -4.24 5.52
CA TYR A 105 1.16 -2.80 5.43
C TYR A 105 1.10 -2.12 6.81
N TYR A 106 0.10 -2.44 7.62
CA TYR A 106 0.02 -1.93 9.00
C TYR A 106 1.24 -2.30 9.83
N LEU A 107 1.61 -3.58 9.88
CA LEU A 107 2.74 -4.07 10.68
C LEU A 107 4.06 -3.45 10.26
N LYS A 108 4.27 -3.27 8.95
CA LYS A 108 5.45 -2.60 8.42
C LYS A 108 5.55 -1.15 8.89
N GLU A 109 4.46 -0.39 8.81
CA GLU A 109 4.45 1.00 9.29
C GLU A 109 4.57 1.08 10.81
N ARG A 110 3.96 0.13 11.54
CA ARG A 110 4.07 0.05 13.00
C ARG A 110 5.51 -0.20 13.45
N LYS A 111 6.25 -1.09 12.76
CA LYS A 111 7.67 -1.32 13.02
C LYS A 111 8.48 -0.05 12.77
N ALA A 112 8.23 0.63 11.65
CA ALA A 112 8.93 1.86 11.29
C ALA A 112 8.66 3.00 12.30
N GLU A 113 7.42 3.17 12.73
CA GLU A 113 7.05 4.13 13.76
C GLU A 113 7.75 3.84 15.09
N ARG A 114 7.87 2.56 15.47
CA ARG A 114 8.60 2.15 16.67
C ARG A 114 10.10 2.49 16.57
N LEU A 115 10.73 2.24 15.42
CA LEU A 115 12.13 2.58 15.18
C LEU A 115 12.37 4.08 15.23
N ARG A 116 11.50 4.88 14.60
CA ARG A 116 11.54 6.35 14.67
C ARG A 116 11.50 6.86 16.11
N ARG A 117 10.56 6.33 16.91
CA ARG A 117 10.43 6.68 18.33
C ARG A 117 11.69 6.29 19.13
N ALA A 118 12.25 5.11 18.87
CA ALA A 118 13.47 4.65 19.54
C ALA A 118 14.69 5.52 19.18
N SER A 119 14.80 5.97 17.92
CA SER A 119 15.86 6.84 17.44
C SER A 119 15.65 8.33 17.77
N GLY A 120 14.54 8.69 18.43
CA GLY A 120 14.17 10.09 18.68
C GLY A 120 13.87 10.90 17.41
N LYS A 121 13.67 10.22 16.27
CA LYS A 121 13.46 10.86 14.96
C LYS A 121 11.97 10.92 14.65
N THR A 122 11.53 12.01 14.04
CA THR A 122 10.16 12.14 13.51
C THR A 122 10.19 12.22 12.01
N LEU A 123 9.25 11.55 11.33
CA LEU A 123 9.01 11.76 9.91
C LEU A 123 8.52 13.20 9.72
N GLN A 124 9.29 14.01 9.01
CA GLN A 124 8.86 15.35 8.66
C GLN A 124 7.79 15.24 7.56
N ARG A 125 6.57 15.69 7.87
CA ARG A 125 5.47 15.70 6.91
C ARG A 125 5.78 16.74 5.84
N PRO A 126 5.81 16.38 4.54
CA PRO A 126 5.88 17.39 3.50
C PRO A 126 4.63 18.25 3.66
N THR A 127 4.83 19.46 4.17
CA THR A 127 3.77 20.44 4.34
C THR A 127 3.75 21.23 3.04
N ARG A 128 2.59 21.64 2.54
CA ARG A 128 2.42 22.41 1.28
C ARG A 128 3.39 23.61 1.12
N ARG A 129 3.99 24.08 2.22
CA ARG A 129 4.95 25.19 2.27
C ARG A 129 6.39 24.81 1.84
N SER A 130 6.75 23.53 1.76
CA SER A 130 8.11 23.10 1.37
C SER A 130 8.27 22.77 -0.11
N THR A 131 7.23 22.97 -0.93
CA THR A 131 7.26 22.73 -2.39
C THR A 131 7.36 24.02 -3.20
N VAL A 132 7.54 25.17 -2.55
CA VAL A 132 7.67 26.48 -3.22
C VAL A 132 8.98 27.13 -2.80
N ARG A 133 10.06 26.67 -3.42
CA ARG A 133 11.27 27.41 -3.78
C ARG A 133 12.24 26.39 -4.37
N ASP A 134 12.23 26.31 -5.69
CA ASP A 134 13.39 26.52 -6.55
C ASP A 134 12.87 26.76 -7.98
#